data_AF-A0A3D6CEJ7-F1
#
_entry.id   AF-A0A3D6CEJ7-F1
#
_cell.length_a   1.000
_cell.length_b   1.000
_cell.length_c   1.000
_cell.angle_alpha   90.00
_cell.angle_beta   90.00
_cell.angle_gamma   90.00
#
_symmetry.space_group_name_H-M   'P 1'
#
loop_
_entity.id
_entity.type
_entity.pdbx_description
1 polymer ?
#
loop_
_entity_poly.entity_id
_entity_poly.type
_entity_poly.pdbx_seq_one_letter_code
_entity_poly.pdbx_strand_id
1 'polypeptide(L)'
;MYPNLYYVFRDWFGVEWKFLSFLNTFGLFVAIAFVAAALAMSSELKRKEKLGLLSPREEVIVVGKPASFFDLLVNALVGFFFGYKVLGLFLNKPDEVPAQDYVFSGEGSVAGGILLAAIMAGMKWWEKNKQKLPAPEKRLVRIWPHDRVGDFVILGLIFGIIGAKLFDSFENWDEFLQDPVGRLFSASGLTFYGGLIVAAIVICWYAYRKGISIKHLVDATAPALMIAYAVGRIGCQVSGDGDWGVFNSAYTSDEMGKVSVAKPGD
;
A
#
# COMPACT_ATOMS: atom_id res chain seq x y z
N MET A 1 -10.18 5.73 20.92
CA MET A 1 -9.46 5.11 19.78
C MET A 1 -10.49 4.66 18.76
N TYR A 2 -10.10 4.62 17.49
CA TYR A 2 -11.00 4.27 16.40
C TYR A 2 -10.38 3.15 15.57
N PRO A 3 -10.73 1.88 15.77
CA PRO A 3 -10.11 0.78 15.02
C PRO A 3 -10.51 0.78 13.54
N ASN A 4 -11.71 1.28 13.22
CA ASN A 4 -12.20 1.45 11.86
C ASN A 4 -13.07 2.71 11.75
N LEU A 5 -13.43 3.08 10.52
CA LEU A 5 -14.21 4.29 10.25
C LEU A 5 -15.64 4.24 10.82
N TYR A 6 -16.21 3.06 11.08
CA TYR A 6 -17.54 2.98 11.70
C TYR A 6 -17.56 3.69 13.07
N TYR A 7 -16.56 3.46 13.91
CA TYR A 7 -16.48 4.09 15.22
C TYR A 7 -16.26 5.61 15.14
N VAL A 8 -15.50 6.08 14.14
CA VAL A 8 -15.32 7.53 13.89
C VAL A 8 -16.67 8.17 13.58
N PHE A 9 -17.41 7.59 12.64
CA PHE A 9 -18.66 8.19 12.17
C PHE A 9 -19.79 8.09 13.21
N ARG A 10 -19.82 6.99 13.97
CA ARG A 10 -20.75 6.82 15.08
C ARG A 10 -20.52 7.89 16.15
N ASP A 11 -19.28 8.08 16.59
CA ASP A 11 -18.99 8.96 17.71
C ASP A 11 -19.02 10.45 17.33
N TRP A 12 -18.63 10.82 16.10
CA TRP A 12 -18.55 12.23 15.68
C TRP A 12 -19.85 12.75 15.07
N PHE A 13 -20.58 11.90 14.34
CA PHE A 13 -21.76 12.32 13.58
C PHE A 13 -23.05 11.63 14.05
N GLY A 14 -22.97 10.66 14.96
CA GLY A 14 -24.14 9.89 15.40
C GLY A 14 -24.67 8.92 14.35
N VAL A 15 -23.84 8.53 13.37
CA VAL A 15 -24.28 7.73 12.20
C VAL A 15 -23.75 6.30 12.28
N GLU A 16 -24.65 5.31 12.22
CA GLU A 16 -24.33 3.88 12.38
C GLU A 16 -24.25 3.11 11.06
N TRP A 17 -23.41 3.58 10.12
CA TRP A 17 -23.23 2.90 8.84
C TRP A 17 -22.26 1.71 8.95
N LYS A 18 -22.81 0.50 9.16
CA LYS A 18 -22.04 -0.75 9.33
C LYS A 18 -21.01 -1.02 8.23
N PHE A 19 -21.24 -0.58 6.99
CA PHE A 19 -20.30 -0.79 5.88
C PHE A 19 -18.93 -0.10 6.11
N LEU A 20 -18.87 0.94 6.95
CA LEU A 20 -17.63 1.63 7.30
C LEU A 20 -16.71 0.80 8.21
N SER A 21 -17.20 -0.30 8.78
CA SER A 21 -16.39 -1.20 9.62
C SER A 21 -15.29 -1.92 8.85
N PHE A 22 -15.44 -2.05 7.52
CA PHE A 22 -14.44 -2.64 6.62
C PHE A 22 -13.16 -1.79 6.54
N LEU A 23 -13.27 -0.46 6.66
CA LEU A 23 -12.14 0.45 6.51
C LEU A 23 -11.44 0.66 7.84
N ASN A 24 -10.41 -0.15 8.09
CA ASN A 24 -9.53 0.01 9.24
C ASN A 24 -8.78 1.35 9.18
N THR A 25 -8.71 2.05 10.31
CA THR A 25 -8.02 3.35 10.39
C THR A 25 -6.52 3.19 10.19
N PHE A 26 -5.91 2.11 10.69
CA PHE A 26 -4.49 1.81 10.44
C PHE A 26 -4.20 1.76 8.93
N GLY A 27 -4.99 1.00 8.16
CA GLY A 27 -4.84 0.90 6.71
C GLY A 27 -5.01 2.25 5.99
N LEU A 28 -5.93 3.09 6.46
CA LEU A 28 -6.09 4.46 5.95
C LEU A 28 -4.83 5.30 6.19
N PHE A 29 -4.25 5.26 7.39
CA PHE A 29 -3.02 5.98 7.71
C PHE A 29 -1.82 5.45 6.92
N VAL A 30 -1.74 4.14 6.67
CA VAL A 30 -0.74 3.57 5.75
C VAL A 30 -0.89 4.17 4.34
N ALA A 31 -2.11 4.27 3.80
CA ALA A 31 -2.34 4.90 2.50
C ALA A 31 -1.93 6.38 2.50
N ILE A 32 -2.26 7.13 3.56
CA ILE A 32 -1.83 8.53 3.73
C ILE A 32 -0.31 8.62 3.81
N ALA A 33 0.37 7.69 4.49
CA ALA A 33 1.83 7.64 4.59
C ALA A 33 2.47 7.48 3.21
N PHE A 34 1.93 6.62 2.33
CA PHE A 34 2.41 6.49 0.95
C PHE A 34 2.27 7.80 0.17
N VAL A 35 1.12 8.48 0.28
CA VAL A 35 0.89 9.77 -0.41
C VAL A 35 1.85 10.84 0.12
N ALA A 36 1.95 10.98 1.45
CA ALA A 36 2.82 11.96 2.08
C ALA A 36 4.30 11.73 1.73
N ALA A 37 4.76 10.48 1.75
CA ALA A 37 6.11 10.10 1.34
C ALA A 37 6.36 10.38 -0.14
N ALA A 38 5.42 10.06 -1.03
CA ALA A 38 5.55 10.35 -2.46
C ALA A 38 5.65 11.84 -2.74
N LEU A 39 4.85 12.67 -2.04
CA LEU A 39 4.92 14.12 -2.14
C LEU A 39 6.27 14.66 -1.65
N ALA A 40 6.73 14.21 -0.49
CA ALA A 40 8.03 14.59 0.07
C ALA A 40 9.18 14.19 -0.87
N MET A 41 9.20 12.96 -1.36
CA MET A 41 10.21 12.46 -2.30
C MET A 41 10.17 13.24 -3.62
N SER A 42 9.00 13.49 -4.18
CA SER A 42 8.85 14.28 -5.42
C SER A 42 9.39 15.71 -5.22
N SER A 43 9.12 16.32 -4.07
CA SER A 43 9.61 17.65 -3.74
C SER A 43 11.14 17.71 -3.65
N GLU A 44 11.77 16.70 -3.02
CA GLU A 44 13.22 16.63 -2.88
C GLU A 44 13.93 16.29 -4.19
N LEU A 45 13.37 15.39 -4.99
CA LEU A 45 13.89 15.10 -6.34
C LEU A 45 13.86 16.36 -7.20
N LYS A 46 12.72 17.08 -7.23
CA LYS A 46 12.62 18.37 -7.94
C LYS A 46 13.63 19.40 -7.42
N ARG A 47 13.87 19.44 -6.10
CA ARG A 47 14.90 20.32 -5.52
C ARG A 47 16.29 19.96 -6.03
N LYS A 48 16.65 18.68 -6.04
CA LYS A 48 17.96 18.20 -6.52
C LYS A 48 18.15 18.35 -8.02
N GLU A 49 17.08 18.22 -8.80
CA GLU A 49 17.07 18.53 -10.24
C GLU A 49 17.36 20.01 -10.49
N LYS A 50 16.73 20.92 -9.73
CA LYS A 50 17.02 22.37 -9.79
C LYS A 50 18.46 22.71 -9.42
N LEU A 51 19.08 21.91 -8.54
CA LEU A 51 20.49 22.05 -8.16
C LEU A 51 21.47 21.45 -9.19
N GLY A 52 20.97 20.85 -10.27
CA GLY A 52 21.81 20.20 -11.28
C GLY A 52 22.44 18.87 -10.82
N LEU A 53 22.01 18.32 -9.69
CA LEU A 53 22.51 17.04 -9.15
C LEU A 53 21.88 15.82 -9.82
N LEU A 54 20.75 16.03 -10.49
CA LEU A 54 19.97 15.01 -11.16
C LEU A 54 19.63 15.47 -12.58
N SER A 55 19.90 14.58 -13.54
CA SER A 55 19.67 14.83 -14.96
C SER A 55 18.47 14.02 -15.45
N PRO A 56 17.74 14.54 -16.45
CA PRO A 56 16.72 13.77 -17.14
C PRO A 56 17.34 12.62 -17.95
N ARG A 57 16.47 11.74 -18.45
CA ARG A 57 16.84 10.82 -19.52
C ARG A 57 15.81 10.88 -20.65
N GLU A 58 16.31 10.89 -21.88
CA GLU A 58 15.47 10.74 -23.06
C GLU A 58 15.07 9.26 -23.22
N GLU A 59 13.78 9.00 -23.23
CA GLU A 59 13.23 7.68 -23.49
C GLU A 59 12.24 7.75 -24.66
N VAL A 60 12.29 6.74 -25.54
CA VAL A 60 11.35 6.62 -26.65
C VAL A 60 10.06 6.01 -26.12
N ILE A 61 9.00 6.81 -26.03
CA ILE A 61 7.67 6.34 -25.67
C ILE A 61 6.85 6.20 -26.96
N VAL A 62 6.17 5.06 -27.12
CA VAL A 62 5.25 4.85 -28.23
C VAL A 62 3.86 5.34 -27.80
N VAL A 63 3.38 6.40 -28.44
CA VAL A 63 2.07 7.00 -28.16
C VAL A 63 1.06 6.57 -29.23
N GLY A 64 -0.19 6.36 -28.84
CA GLY A 64 -1.29 6.11 -29.77
C GLY A 64 -1.50 4.66 -30.20
N LYS A 65 -0.84 3.68 -29.55
CA LYS A 65 -1.16 2.26 -29.75
C LYS A 65 -2.56 1.93 -29.20
N PRO A 66 -3.35 1.09 -29.92
CA PRO A 66 -4.60 0.55 -29.37
C PRO A 66 -4.30 -0.28 -28.12
N ALA A 67 -5.33 -0.56 -27.31
CA ALA A 67 -5.19 -1.46 -26.17
C ALA A 67 -4.65 -2.81 -26.66
N SER A 68 -3.53 -3.25 -26.09
CA SER A 68 -3.03 -4.59 -26.35
C SER A 68 -4.00 -5.62 -25.77
N PHE A 69 -4.09 -6.81 -26.37
CA PHE A 69 -4.79 -7.93 -25.75
C PHE A 69 -4.29 -8.18 -24.33
N PHE A 70 -2.98 -8.06 -24.12
CA PHE A 70 -2.38 -8.22 -22.79
C PHE A 70 -2.81 -7.12 -21.81
N ASP A 71 -2.96 -5.87 -22.27
CA ASP A 71 -3.44 -4.77 -21.43
C ASP A 71 -4.87 -5.06 -20.96
N LEU A 72 -5.74 -5.49 -21.88
CA LEU A 72 -7.12 -5.82 -21.58
C LEU A 72 -7.23 -7.03 -20.65
N LEU A 73 -6.44 -8.08 -20.90
CA LEU A 73 -6.40 -9.28 -20.07
C LEU A 73 -5.95 -8.95 -18.64
N VAL A 74 -4.86 -8.19 -18.47
CA VAL A 74 -4.38 -7.81 -17.14
C VAL A 74 -5.42 -6.96 -16.40
N ASN A 75 -6.05 -5.99 -17.07
CA ASN A 75 -7.10 -5.17 -16.44
C ASN A 75 -8.35 -6.00 -16.11
N ALA A 76 -8.70 -6.97 -16.95
CA ALA A 76 -9.79 -7.91 -16.68
C ALA A 76 -9.47 -8.80 -15.47
N LEU A 77 -8.26 -9.34 -15.35
CA LEU A 77 -7.85 -10.17 -14.23
C LEU A 77 -7.80 -9.38 -12.92
N VAL A 78 -7.26 -8.16 -12.96
CA VAL A 78 -7.26 -7.24 -11.81
C VAL A 78 -8.71 -6.92 -11.41
N GLY A 79 -9.56 -6.57 -12.38
CA GLY A 79 -10.99 -6.33 -12.14
C GLY A 79 -11.69 -7.56 -11.59
N PHE A 80 -11.38 -8.76 -12.09
CA PHE A 80 -11.92 -10.00 -11.56
C PHE A 80 -11.50 -10.21 -10.11
N PHE A 81 -10.23 -10.05 -9.79
CA PHE A 81 -9.72 -10.22 -8.42
C PHE A 81 -10.39 -9.24 -7.45
N PHE A 82 -10.40 -7.95 -7.79
CA PHE A 82 -11.06 -6.94 -6.96
C PHE A 82 -12.56 -7.15 -6.88
N GLY A 83 -13.24 -7.51 -7.97
CA GLY A 83 -14.67 -7.76 -7.96
C GLY A 83 -15.01 -9.01 -7.15
N TYR A 84 -14.23 -10.08 -7.31
CA TYR A 84 -14.40 -11.34 -6.59
C TYR A 84 -14.26 -11.12 -5.09
N LYS A 85 -13.23 -10.36 -4.68
CA LYS A 85 -12.96 -10.10 -3.26
C LYS A 85 -13.78 -8.97 -2.68
N VAL A 86 -13.67 -7.76 -3.23
CA VAL A 86 -14.27 -6.55 -2.66
C VAL A 86 -15.79 -6.60 -2.77
N LEU A 87 -16.37 -6.94 -3.93
CA LEU A 87 -17.83 -7.06 -4.02
C LEU A 87 -18.33 -8.30 -3.26
N GLY A 88 -17.55 -9.39 -3.23
CA GLY A 88 -17.83 -10.54 -2.36
C GLY A 88 -17.89 -10.15 -0.87
N LEU A 89 -17.03 -9.22 -0.44
CA LEU A 89 -16.99 -8.75 0.93
C LEU A 89 -18.29 -8.01 1.33
N PHE A 90 -18.90 -7.28 0.41
CA PHE A 90 -20.15 -6.56 0.67
C PHE A 90 -21.41 -7.40 0.44
N LEU A 91 -21.35 -8.39 -0.45
CA LEU A 91 -22.53 -9.16 -0.87
C LEU A 91 -22.64 -10.53 -0.20
N ASN A 92 -21.51 -11.18 0.07
CA ASN A 92 -21.43 -12.60 0.44
C ASN A 92 -20.69 -12.86 1.75
N LYS A 93 -20.03 -11.87 2.38
CA LYS A 93 -19.28 -12.07 3.63
C LYS A 93 -20.24 -12.43 4.77
N PRO A 94 -20.03 -13.56 5.48
CA PRO A 94 -20.75 -13.84 6.73
C PRO A 94 -20.46 -12.75 7.78
N ASP A 95 -21.45 -12.35 8.56
CA ASP A 95 -21.31 -11.27 9.54
C ASP A 95 -20.25 -11.57 10.61
N GLU A 96 -20.07 -12.84 10.99
CA GLU A 96 -19.12 -13.24 12.03
C GLU A 96 -17.64 -13.22 11.59
N VAL A 97 -17.35 -13.24 10.29
CA VAL A 97 -15.98 -13.36 9.78
C VAL A 97 -15.32 -11.98 9.67
N PRO A 98 -14.14 -11.75 10.28
CA PRO A 98 -13.39 -10.51 10.09
C PRO A 98 -13.11 -10.24 8.61
N ALA A 99 -13.18 -8.98 8.20
CA ALA A 99 -12.94 -8.59 6.81
C ALA A 99 -11.57 -9.03 6.29
N GLN A 100 -10.54 -8.97 7.14
CA GLN A 100 -9.19 -9.39 6.80
C GLN A 100 -9.13 -10.87 6.45
N ASP A 101 -9.70 -11.73 7.28
CA ASP A 101 -9.69 -13.18 7.06
C ASP A 101 -10.45 -13.56 5.78
N TYR A 102 -11.57 -12.89 5.51
CA TYR A 102 -12.31 -13.08 4.26
C TYR A 102 -11.47 -12.73 3.02
N VAL A 103 -10.69 -11.63 3.06
CA VAL A 103 -9.83 -11.23 1.93
C VAL A 103 -8.78 -12.30 1.62
N PHE A 104 -8.18 -12.91 2.65
CA PHE A 104 -7.17 -13.97 2.49
C PHE A 104 -7.76 -15.38 2.31
N SER A 105 -9.07 -15.57 2.46
CA SER A 105 -9.75 -16.85 2.23
C SER A 105 -9.84 -17.24 0.74
N GLY A 106 -10.38 -18.43 0.42
CA GLY A 106 -10.77 -18.79 -0.94
C GLY A 106 -12.11 -18.18 -1.40
N GLU A 107 -12.89 -17.60 -0.49
CA GLU A 107 -14.27 -17.17 -0.74
C GLU A 107 -14.34 -15.84 -1.51
N GLY A 108 -15.45 -15.62 -2.21
CA GLY A 108 -15.70 -14.40 -2.98
C GLY A 108 -17.01 -14.45 -3.77
N SER A 109 -17.20 -13.45 -4.64
CA SER A 109 -18.34 -13.33 -5.56
C SER A 109 -17.89 -13.47 -7.00
N VAL A 110 -18.12 -14.65 -7.61
CA VAL A 110 -17.82 -14.86 -9.04
C VAL A 110 -18.56 -13.85 -9.91
N ALA A 111 -19.82 -13.55 -9.60
CA ALA A 111 -20.61 -12.56 -10.32
C ALA A 111 -20.00 -11.15 -10.19
N GLY A 112 -19.57 -10.77 -8.97
CA GLY A 112 -18.85 -9.51 -8.75
C GLY A 112 -17.54 -9.43 -9.52
N GLY A 113 -16.79 -10.53 -9.55
CA GLY A 113 -15.56 -10.66 -10.34
C GLY A 113 -15.80 -10.45 -11.82
N ILE A 114 -16.75 -11.16 -12.42
CA ILE A 114 -17.08 -11.03 -13.85
C ILE A 114 -17.52 -9.60 -14.19
N LEU A 115 -18.38 -9.00 -13.36
CA LEU A 115 -18.88 -7.65 -13.58
C LEU A 115 -17.74 -6.62 -13.57
N LEU A 116 -16.88 -6.65 -12.56
CA LEU A 116 -15.80 -5.66 -12.45
C LEU A 116 -14.68 -5.90 -13.48
N ALA A 117 -14.43 -7.17 -13.85
CA ALA A 117 -13.54 -7.51 -14.97
C ALA A 117 -14.00 -6.88 -16.28
N ALA A 118 -15.30 -7.01 -16.61
CA ALA A 118 -15.88 -6.42 -17.82
C ALA A 118 -15.82 -4.89 -17.78
N ILE A 119 -16.12 -4.27 -16.64
CA ILE A 119 -16.04 -2.82 -16.46
C ILE A 119 -14.60 -2.32 -16.66
N MET A 120 -13.61 -2.92 -15.99
CA MET A 120 -12.21 -2.49 -16.09
C MET A 120 -11.63 -2.70 -17.49
N ALA A 121 -11.90 -3.86 -18.12
CA ALA A 121 -11.47 -4.11 -19.49
C ALA A 121 -12.13 -3.13 -20.48
N GLY A 122 -13.44 -2.89 -20.35
CA GLY A 122 -14.19 -1.95 -21.17
C GLY A 122 -13.71 -0.51 -21.01
N MET A 123 -13.49 -0.06 -19.77
CA MET A 123 -12.89 1.24 -19.45
C MET A 123 -11.50 1.38 -20.08
N LYS A 124 -10.65 0.36 -19.95
CA LYS A 124 -9.29 0.41 -20.49
C LYS A 124 -9.28 0.47 -22.01
N TRP A 125 -10.17 -0.31 -22.64
CA TRP A 125 -10.39 -0.26 -24.08
C TRP A 125 -10.85 1.13 -24.53
N TRP A 126 -11.83 1.72 -23.83
CA TRP A 126 -12.35 3.04 -24.14
C TRP A 126 -11.28 4.14 -24.00
N GLU A 127 -10.51 4.12 -22.92
CA GLU A 127 -9.40 5.05 -22.68
C GLU A 127 -8.36 4.98 -23.81
N LYS A 128 -7.91 3.77 -24.15
CA LYS A 128 -6.92 3.56 -25.21
C LYS A 128 -7.46 3.88 -26.60
N ASN A 129 -8.74 3.63 -26.84
CA ASN A 129 -9.37 3.96 -28.12
C ASN A 129 -9.53 5.48 -28.28
N LYS A 130 -9.81 6.22 -27.20
CA LYS A 130 -9.77 7.70 -27.19
C LYS A 130 -8.38 8.27 -27.47
N GLN A 131 -7.34 7.61 -26.97
CA GLN A 131 -5.94 8.04 -27.13
C GLN A 131 -5.27 7.47 -28.40
N LYS A 132 -6.01 6.68 -29.20
CA LYS A 132 -5.48 6.02 -30.40
C LYS A 132 -5.16 7.06 -31.47
N LEU A 133 -3.95 7.01 -32.01
CA LEU A 133 -3.54 7.82 -33.16
C LEU A 133 -3.68 7.01 -34.45
N PRO A 134 -3.86 7.66 -35.63
CA PRO A 134 -3.92 6.98 -36.92
C PRO A 134 -2.68 6.12 -37.21
N ALA A 135 -1.51 6.57 -36.75
CA ALA A 135 -0.28 5.81 -36.73
C ALA A 135 0.40 5.98 -35.35
N PRO A 136 0.88 4.89 -34.71
CA PRO A 136 1.64 5.01 -33.47
C PRO A 136 2.93 5.80 -33.68
N GLU A 137 3.12 6.87 -32.91
CA GLU A 137 4.30 7.72 -33.00
C GLU A 137 5.29 7.38 -31.89
N LYS A 138 6.57 7.25 -32.26
CA LYS A 138 7.68 7.21 -31.31
C LYS A 138 8.02 8.64 -30.94
N ARG A 139 7.73 9.04 -29.71
CA ARG A 139 8.07 10.36 -29.17
C ARG A 139 9.25 10.22 -28.23
N LEU A 140 10.28 11.04 -28.44
CA LEU A 140 11.36 11.21 -27.47
C LEU A 140 10.80 12.08 -26.35
N VAL A 141 10.62 11.47 -25.17
CA VAL A 141 10.14 12.16 -23.98
C VAL A 141 11.28 12.24 -22.99
N ARG A 142 11.51 13.44 -22.48
CA ARG A 142 12.47 13.70 -21.41
C ARG A 142 11.83 13.35 -20.08
N ILE A 143 12.22 12.22 -19.50
CA ILE A 143 11.69 11.74 -18.21
C ILE A 143 12.65 12.16 -17.11
N TRP A 144 12.13 12.87 -16.10
CA TRP A 144 12.89 13.27 -14.94
C TRP A 144 12.79 12.25 -13.80
N PRO A 145 13.77 12.21 -12.87
CA PRO A 145 13.69 11.36 -11.70
C PRO A 145 12.39 11.55 -10.88
N HIS A 146 11.88 12.77 -10.74
CA HIS A 146 10.61 13.00 -10.02
C HIS A 146 9.37 12.40 -10.71
N ASP A 147 9.40 12.18 -12.03
CA ASP A 147 8.31 11.51 -12.77
C ASP A 147 8.23 10.02 -12.40
N ARG A 148 9.31 9.45 -11.88
CA ARG A 148 9.42 8.03 -11.52
C ARG A 148 9.05 7.71 -10.08
N VAL A 149 8.56 8.69 -9.31
CA VAL A 149 8.11 8.47 -7.93
C VAL A 149 7.01 7.39 -7.88
N GLY A 150 6.09 7.38 -8.86
CA GLY A 150 5.08 6.33 -8.97
C GLY A 150 5.71 4.93 -9.14
N ASP A 151 6.75 4.81 -9.98
CA ASP A 151 7.47 3.55 -10.16
C ASP A 151 8.11 3.09 -8.84
N PHE A 152 8.75 4.00 -8.10
CA PHE A 152 9.37 3.68 -6.81
C PHE A 152 8.35 3.23 -5.77
N VAL A 153 7.18 3.88 -5.71
CA VAL A 153 6.09 3.49 -4.80
C VAL A 153 5.58 2.09 -5.14
N ILE A 154 5.34 1.79 -6.42
CA ILE A 154 4.87 0.47 -6.87
C ILE A 154 5.91 -0.62 -6.58
N LEU A 155 7.18 -0.36 -6.89
CA LEU A 155 8.27 -1.28 -6.58
C LEU A 155 8.38 -1.50 -5.07
N GLY A 156 8.29 -0.42 -4.27
CA GLY A 156 8.33 -0.49 -2.82
C GLY A 156 7.18 -1.31 -2.24
N LEU A 157 5.96 -1.15 -2.77
CA LEU A 157 4.80 -1.93 -2.35
C LEU A 157 4.99 -3.43 -2.65
N ILE A 158 5.32 -3.77 -3.90
CA ILE A 158 5.43 -5.17 -4.32
C ILE A 158 6.60 -5.87 -3.63
N PHE A 159 7.80 -5.30 -3.75
CA PHE A 159 9.01 -5.93 -3.23
C PHE A 159 9.17 -5.75 -1.72
N GLY A 160 8.50 -4.76 -1.12
CA GLY A 160 8.39 -4.63 0.34
C GLY A 160 7.56 -5.77 0.94
N ILE A 161 6.41 -6.10 0.35
CA ILE A 161 5.59 -7.24 0.83
C ILE A 161 6.33 -8.56 0.61
N ILE A 162 6.91 -8.76 -0.59
CA ILE A 162 7.68 -9.98 -0.90
C ILE A 162 8.86 -10.13 0.08
N GLY A 163 9.62 -9.07 0.31
CA GLY A 163 10.74 -9.09 1.24
C GLY A 163 10.31 -9.35 2.68
N ALA A 164 9.22 -8.73 3.14
CA ALA A 164 8.70 -8.93 4.48
C ALA A 164 8.28 -10.38 4.74
N LYS A 165 7.61 -11.00 3.76
CA LYS A 165 7.23 -12.41 3.82
C LYS A 165 8.42 -13.35 3.77
N LEU A 166 9.38 -13.08 2.88
CA LEU A 166 10.58 -13.90 2.75
C LEU A 166 11.37 -13.94 4.06
N PHE A 167 11.54 -12.78 4.71
CA PHE A 167 12.28 -12.71 5.97
C PHE A 167 11.51 -13.31 7.14
N ASP A 168 10.18 -13.13 7.19
CA ASP A 168 9.35 -13.82 8.19
C ASP A 168 9.51 -15.35 8.10
N SER A 169 9.53 -15.89 6.87
CA SER A 169 9.78 -17.31 6.61
C SER A 169 11.16 -17.76 7.09
N PHE A 170 12.19 -16.91 6.96
CA PHE A 170 13.53 -17.23 7.44
C PHE A 170 13.67 -17.11 8.97
N GLU A 171 13.03 -16.12 9.58
CA GLU A 171 13.03 -15.91 11.03
C GLU A 171 12.29 -17.03 11.75
N ASN A 172 11.21 -17.53 11.15
CA ASN A 172 10.35 -18.58 11.70
C ASN A 172 10.42 -19.86 10.87
N TRP A 173 11.65 -20.33 10.60
CA TRP A 173 11.92 -21.43 9.68
C TRP A 173 11.20 -22.73 10.05
N ASP A 174 11.18 -23.09 11.33
CA ASP A 174 10.53 -24.33 11.80
C ASP A 174 9.01 -24.30 11.59
N GLU A 175 8.38 -23.15 11.85
CA GLU A 175 6.96 -22.96 11.62
C GLU A 175 6.63 -22.89 10.12
N PHE A 176 7.52 -22.30 9.32
CA PHE A 176 7.39 -22.28 7.86
C PHE A 176 7.45 -23.69 7.25
N LEU A 177 8.34 -24.56 7.74
CA LEU A 177 8.43 -25.95 7.25
C LEU A 177 7.18 -26.78 7.54
N GLN A 178 6.44 -26.45 8.61
CA GLN A 178 5.22 -27.16 8.98
C GLN A 178 4.04 -26.80 8.07
N ASP A 179 3.89 -25.53 7.70
CA ASP A 179 2.87 -25.08 6.75
C ASP A 179 3.39 -23.96 5.82
N PRO A 180 4.13 -24.33 4.77
CA PRO A 180 4.74 -23.34 3.87
C PRO A 180 3.70 -22.51 3.12
N VAL A 181 2.60 -23.14 2.70
CA VAL A 181 1.56 -22.48 1.90
C VAL A 181 0.72 -21.58 2.79
N GLY A 182 0.26 -22.05 3.94
CA GLY A 182 -0.52 -21.24 4.86
C GLY A 182 0.24 -20.01 5.35
N ARG A 183 1.55 -20.14 5.63
CA ARG A 183 2.35 -18.99 6.10
C ARG A 183 2.58 -17.93 5.02
N LEU A 184 2.83 -18.35 3.77
CA LEU A 184 3.04 -17.41 2.65
C LEU A 184 1.77 -16.62 2.33
N PHE A 185 0.60 -17.25 2.40
CA PHE A 185 -0.69 -16.61 2.12
C PHE A 185 -1.40 -16.05 3.36
N SER A 186 -0.86 -16.26 4.56
CA SER A 186 -1.38 -15.68 5.79
C SER A 186 -1.34 -14.14 5.77
N ALA A 187 -2.31 -13.52 6.44
CA ALA A 187 -2.31 -12.08 6.67
C ALA A 187 -1.26 -11.63 7.72
N SER A 188 -0.73 -12.56 8.52
CA SER A 188 0.27 -12.33 9.57
C SER A 188 1.69 -12.65 9.09
N GLY A 189 2.70 -12.28 9.88
CA GLY A 189 4.10 -12.58 9.57
C GLY A 189 4.67 -11.68 8.48
N LEU A 190 4.85 -10.39 8.79
CA LEU A 190 5.46 -9.41 7.89
C LEU A 190 6.64 -8.75 8.60
N THR A 191 7.84 -9.25 8.35
CA THR A 191 9.05 -8.69 8.96
C THR A 191 9.45 -7.37 8.29
N PHE A 192 9.49 -6.29 9.07
CA PHE A 192 9.81 -4.95 8.57
C PHE A 192 11.17 -4.87 7.86
N TYR A 193 12.22 -5.47 8.45
CA TYR A 193 13.57 -5.44 7.88
C TYR A 193 13.64 -6.09 6.50
N GLY A 194 12.96 -7.22 6.30
CA GLY A 194 12.92 -7.87 5.00
C GLY A 194 12.29 -7.00 3.93
N GLY A 195 11.17 -6.35 4.26
CA GLY A 195 10.52 -5.43 3.33
C GLY A 195 11.38 -4.23 2.99
N LEU A 196 12.04 -3.63 3.98
CA LEU A 196 12.94 -2.49 3.77
C LEU A 196 14.14 -2.86 2.89
N ILE A 197 14.82 -3.97 3.18
CA ILE A 197 16.04 -4.39 2.48
C ILE A 197 15.74 -4.72 1.02
N VAL A 198 14.74 -5.56 0.76
CA VAL A 198 14.44 -6.03 -0.61
C VAL A 198 13.90 -4.89 -1.46
N ALA A 199 13.00 -4.04 -0.92
CA ALA A 199 12.52 -2.87 -1.62
C ALA A 199 13.65 -1.88 -1.96
N ALA A 200 14.54 -1.60 -1.01
CA ALA A 200 15.68 -0.71 -1.22
C ALA A 200 16.61 -1.22 -2.32
N ILE A 201 16.94 -2.52 -2.33
CA ILE A 201 17.77 -3.14 -3.36
C ILE A 201 17.14 -2.97 -4.74
N VAL A 202 15.85 -3.29 -4.88
CA VAL A 202 15.16 -3.24 -6.17
C VAL A 202 15.01 -1.80 -6.68
N ILE A 203 14.66 -0.85 -5.79
CA ILE A 203 14.53 0.56 -6.15
C ILE A 203 15.89 1.13 -6.57
N CYS A 204 16.96 0.84 -5.83
CA CYS A 204 18.31 1.28 -6.17
C CYS A 204 18.78 0.67 -7.50
N TRP A 205 18.53 -0.62 -7.73
CA TRP A 205 18.85 -1.28 -8.99
C TRP A 205 18.08 -0.68 -10.17
N TYR A 206 16.78 -0.44 -10.01
CA TYR A 206 15.93 0.22 -11.01
C TYR A 206 16.44 1.63 -11.32
N ALA A 207 16.73 2.43 -10.29
CA ALA A 207 17.26 3.78 -10.42
C ALA A 207 18.61 3.80 -11.15
N TYR A 208 19.51 2.87 -10.83
CA TYR A 208 20.80 2.72 -11.50
C TYR A 208 20.61 2.40 -12.98
N ARG A 209 19.72 1.47 -13.33
CA ARG A 209 19.34 1.14 -14.72
C ARG A 209 18.77 2.35 -15.47
N LYS A 210 18.12 3.27 -14.75
CA LYS A 210 17.58 4.52 -15.29
C LYS A 210 18.59 5.67 -15.33
N GLY A 211 19.81 5.50 -14.82
CA GLY A 211 20.85 6.53 -14.83
C GLY A 211 20.67 7.58 -13.74
N ILE A 212 19.89 7.27 -12.70
CA ILE A 212 19.67 8.15 -11.55
C ILE A 212 20.79 7.92 -10.55
N SER A 213 21.41 8.99 -10.07
CA SER A 213 22.45 8.89 -9.03
C SER A 213 21.84 8.35 -7.73
N ILE A 214 22.30 7.16 -7.30
CA ILE A 214 21.79 6.48 -6.10
C ILE A 214 22.02 7.30 -4.84
N LYS A 215 23.17 7.97 -4.74
CA LYS A 215 23.48 8.87 -3.61
C LYS A 215 22.40 9.94 -3.46
N HIS A 216 22.03 10.59 -4.56
CA HIS A 216 21.04 11.67 -4.55
C HIS A 216 19.61 11.14 -4.40
N LEU A 217 19.33 9.94 -4.88
CA LEU A 217 18.05 9.26 -4.67
C LEU A 217 17.85 8.95 -3.19
N VAL A 218 18.79 8.24 -2.54
CA VAL A 218 18.68 7.85 -1.13
C VAL A 218 18.57 9.07 -0.23
N ASP A 219 19.34 10.12 -0.51
CA ASP A 219 19.27 11.41 0.19
C ASP A 219 17.89 12.09 0.00
N ALA A 220 17.29 12.01 -1.20
CA ALA A 220 15.93 12.52 -1.43
C ALA A 220 14.85 11.67 -0.74
N THR A 221 15.09 10.37 -0.57
CA THR A 221 14.16 9.43 0.04
C THR A 221 14.15 9.53 1.58
N ALA A 222 15.25 9.97 2.21
CA ALA A 222 15.36 10.08 3.66
C ALA A 222 14.19 10.86 4.33
N PRO A 223 13.83 12.09 3.91
CA PRO A 223 12.69 12.80 4.48
C PRO A 223 11.34 12.12 4.19
N ALA A 224 11.22 11.42 3.06
CA ALA A 224 10.02 10.66 2.73
C ALA A 224 9.81 9.49 3.71
N LEU A 225 10.88 8.78 4.08
CA LEU A 225 10.83 7.70 5.09
C LEU A 225 10.47 8.24 6.48
N MET A 226 11.03 9.40 6.86
CA MET A 226 10.71 10.03 8.14
C MET A 226 9.23 10.41 8.24
N ILE A 227 8.68 11.03 7.18
CA ILE A 227 7.26 11.40 7.12
C ILE A 227 6.38 10.14 7.11
N ALA A 228 6.74 9.11 6.33
CA ALA A 228 6.00 7.85 6.31
C ALA A 228 5.93 7.22 7.71
N TYR A 229 7.05 7.18 8.42
CA TYR A 229 7.12 6.63 9.78
C TYR A 229 6.29 7.45 10.77
N ALA A 230 6.36 8.78 10.71
CA ALA A 230 5.55 9.65 11.56
C ALA A 230 4.05 9.44 11.34
N VAL A 231 3.60 9.40 10.07
CA VAL A 231 2.19 9.13 9.74
C VAL A 231 1.78 7.71 10.16
N GLY A 232 2.66 6.72 9.98
CA GLY A 232 2.42 5.36 10.45
C GLY A 232 2.20 5.28 11.96
N ARG A 233 3.01 6.00 12.75
CA ARG A 233 2.84 6.09 14.22
C ARG A 233 1.54 6.78 14.64
N ILE A 234 1.08 7.78 13.89
CA ILE A 234 -0.27 8.33 14.08
C ILE A 234 -1.33 7.27 13.78
N GLY A 235 -1.10 6.45 12.74
CA GLY A 235 -1.94 5.30 12.43
C GLY A 235 -2.09 4.33 13.61
N CYS A 236 -0.97 3.92 14.22
CA CYS A 236 -0.95 3.07 15.42
C CYS A 236 -1.75 3.71 16.57
N GLN A 237 -1.54 5.02 16.79
CA GLN A 237 -2.24 5.77 17.82
C GLN A 237 -3.77 5.77 17.63
N VAL A 238 -4.21 5.98 16.39
CA VAL A 238 -5.64 6.08 16.08
C VAL A 238 -6.30 4.71 16.11
N SER A 239 -5.64 3.68 15.58
CA SER A 239 -6.18 2.32 15.49
C SER A 239 -6.29 1.62 16.85
N GLY A 240 -5.44 1.96 17.82
CA GLY A 240 -5.40 1.24 19.08
C GLY A 240 -4.65 -0.09 19.00
N ASP A 241 -3.69 -0.22 18.07
CA ASP A 241 -3.07 -1.51 17.72
C ASP A 241 -2.16 -2.13 18.79
N GLY A 242 -1.78 -1.37 19.82
CA GLY A 242 -1.02 -1.88 20.96
C GLY A 242 0.41 -1.34 21.09
N ASP A 243 0.86 -0.52 20.14
CA ASP A 243 2.23 0.01 20.08
C ASP A 243 2.49 1.20 21.04
N TRP A 244 2.08 1.04 22.29
CA TRP A 244 2.05 2.09 23.33
C TRP A 244 3.34 2.17 24.17
N GLY A 245 4.26 1.23 23.95
CA GLY A 245 5.44 1.05 24.77
C GLY A 245 5.16 0.20 26.01
N VAL A 246 5.96 0.41 27.05
CA VAL A 246 5.88 -0.38 28.28
C VAL A 246 4.78 0.17 29.18
N PHE A 247 3.97 -0.74 29.75
CA PHE A 247 2.96 -0.38 30.74
C PHE A 247 3.58 0.40 31.90
N ASN A 248 3.02 1.57 32.20
CA ASN A 248 3.48 2.40 33.30
C ASN A 248 2.73 2.03 34.58
N SER A 249 3.31 1.13 35.36
CA SER A 249 2.74 0.66 36.63
C SER A 249 2.70 1.71 37.74
N ALA A 250 3.22 2.93 37.51
CA ALA A 250 3.09 4.01 38.49
C ALA A 250 1.69 4.64 38.50
N TYR A 251 0.88 4.42 37.45
CA TYR A 251 -0.43 5.06 37.31
C TYR A 251 -1.50 4.10 36.76
N THR A 252 -2.73 4.33 37.19
CA THR A 252 -3.95 3.64 36.73
C THR A 252 -4.95 4.69 36.23
N SER A 253 -5.79 4.32 35.26
CA SER A 253 -6.87 5.15 34.74
C SER A 253 -8.21 4.55 35.09
N ASP A 254 -9.15 5.36 35.59
CA ASP A 254 -10.54 4.92 35.74
C ASP A 254 -11.27 4.85 34.38
N GLU A 255 -12.51 4.36 34.39
CA GLU A 255 -13.38 4.24 33.21
C GLU A 255 -13.65 5.59 32.51
N MET A 256 -13.44 6.72 33.21
CA MET A 256 -13.58 8.07 32.68
C MET A 256 -12.26 8.64 32.14
N GLY A 257 -11.17 7.87 32.14
CA GLY A 257 -9.87 8.32 31.66
C GLY A 257 -9.08 9.13 32.69
N LYS A 258 -9.51 9.20 33.96
CA LYS A 258 -8.83 9.96 35.00
C LYS A 258 -7.65 9.16 35.54
N VAL A 259 -6.46 9.71 35.36
CA VAL A 259 -5.19 9.13 35.79
C VAL A 259 -4.98 9.35 37.29
N SER A 260 -4.65 8.30 38.04
CA SER A 260 -4.30 8.32 39.46
C SER A 260 -3.08 7.44 39.75
N VAL A 261 -2.38 7.67 40.86
CA VAL A 261 -1.21 6.88 41.24
C VAL A 261 -1.64 5.47 41.61
N ALA A 262 -0.98 4.45 41.04
CA ALA A 262 -1.25 3.05 41.32
C ALA A 262 -0.92 2.70 42.77
N LYS A 263 -1.80 1.93 43.42
CA LYS A 263 -1.60 1.41 44.76
C LYS A 263 -0.87 0.06 44.71
N PRO A 264 -0.24 -0.37 45.81
CA PRO A 264 0.35 -1.71 45.88
C PRO A 264 -0.71 -2.78 45.60
N GLY A 265 -0.56 -3.51 44.47
CA GLY A 265 -1.47 -4.58 44.04
C GLY A 265 -2.39 -4.23 42.86
N ASP A 266 -2.34 -3.00 42.36
CA ASP A 266 -2.95 -2.58 41.08
C ASP A 266 -2.11 -3.04 39.87
#